data_AF-A0A498I7H0-F1
#
_entry.id   AF-A0A498I7H0-F1
#
_cell.length_a   1.000
_cell.length_b   1.000
_cell.length_c   1.000
_cell.angle_alpha   90.00
_cell.angle_beta   90.00
_cell.angle_gamma   90.00
#
_symmetry.space_group_name_H-M   'P 1'
#
loop_
_entity.id
_entity.type
_entity.pdbx_description
1 polymer ?
#
loop_
_entity_poly.entity_id
_entity_poly.type
_entity_poly.pdbx_seq_one_letter_code
_entity_poly.pdbx_strand_id
1 'polypeptide(L)'
;MLALFPEEEDVTISNEVLVALPRIVATVAEEKLWVTYIDGSSTTAERGASIMLVNLEGQTTALSFKLSFPCTNNVAEYKALIMSISKAREISTKE
;
A
#
# COMPACT_ATOMS: atom_id res chain seq x y z
N MET A 1 -17.40 -10.21 10.26
CA MET A 1 -16.40 -10.92 11.09
C MET A 1 -15.04 -10.43 10.60
N LEU A 2 -14.45 -9.46 11.30
CA LEU A 2 -13.05 -9.07 11.08
C LEU A 2 -12.19 -10.23 11.58
N ALA A 3 -11.17 -10.64 10.83
CA ALA A 3 -10.20 -11.59 11.35
C ALA A 3 -9.48 -10.88 12.51
N LEU A 4 -9.59 -11.43 13.72
CA LEU A 4 -8.71 -11.05 14.83
C LEU A 4 -7.35 -11.66 14.49
N PHE A 5 -6.54 -10.88 13.79
CA PHE A 5 -5.11 -11.12 13.84
C PHE A 5 -4.67 -10.89 15.30
N PRO A 6 -3.68 -11.64 15.81
CA PRO A 6 -2.92 -11.12 16.93
C PRO A 6 -2.54 -9.69 16.53
N GLU A 7 -2.75 -8.74 17.44
CA GLU A 7 -2.25 -7.38 17.31
C GLU A 7 -0.72 -7.49 17.42
N GLU A 8 -0.10 -8.09 16.42
CA GLU A 8 1.33 -8.04 16.16
C GLU A 8 1.56 -6.61 15.76
N GLU A 9 1.98 -5.86 16.78
CA GLU A 9 2.70 -4.60 16.80
C GLU A 9 2.36 -3.70 15.61
N ASP A 10 1.84 -2.50 15.90
CA ASP A 10 2.01 -1.34 15.03
C ASP A 10 3.33 -1.54 14.29
N VAL A 11 3.29 -1.86 13.00
CA VAL A 11 4.51 -1.96 12.22
C VAL A 11 4.87 -0.51 11.96
N THR A 12 5.21 0.19 13.03
CA THR A 12 6.27 1.16 13.05
C THR A 12 7.43 0.39 12.47
N ILE A 13 7.59 0.51 11.16
CA ILE A 13 8.86 0.26 10.49
C ILE A 13 9.79 1.20 11.24
N SER A 14 10.41 0.66 12.29
CA SER A 14 11.28 1.40 13.16
C SER A 14 12.31 1.99 12.24
N ASN A 15 12.61 3.28 12.43
CA ASN A 15 13.61 3.95 11.61
C ASN A 15 14.90 3.12 11.50
N GLU A 16 15.18 2.23 12.46
CA GLU A 16 16.27 1.24 12.43
C GLU A 16 16.23 0.22 11.27
N VAL A 17 15.06 -0.32 10.87
CA VAL A 17 14.96 -1.20 9.69
C VAL A 17 15.12 -0.40 8.40
N LEU A 18 14.67 0.87 8.41
CA LEU A 18 15.03 1.86 7.40
C LEU A 18 16.55 2.16 7.42
N VAL A 19 17.18 2.15 8.61
CA VAL A 19 18.62 2.39 8.88
C VAL A 19 19.51 1.18 8.51
N ALA A 20 18.93 0.00 8.29
CA ALA A 20 19.63 -1.16 7.72
C ALA A 20 19.56 -1.22 6.17
N LEU A 21 18.57 -0.54 5.55
CA LEU A 21 18.53 -0.29 4.10
C LEU A 21 18.85 1.16 3.62
N PRO A 22 19.66 2.03 4.27
CA PRO A 22 19.90 3.40 3.81
C PRO A 22 20.82 3.39 2.61
N ARG A 23 21.76 2.45 2.55
CA ARG A 23 22.75 2.40 1.47
C ARG A 23 22.14 1.93 0.15
N ILE A 24 21.03 1.21 0.19
CA ILE A 24 20.32 0.74 -1.02
C ILE A 24 19.20 1.70 -1.40
N VAL A 25 18.52 2.32 -0.41
CA VAL A 25 17.42 3.27 -0.65
C VAL A 25 17.91 4.70 -0.93
N ALA A 26 18.93 5.20 -0.24
CA ALA A 26 19.42 6.59 -0.44
C ALA A 26 20.16 6.79 -1.78
N THR A 27 20.63 5.72 -2.43
CA THR A 27 21.21 5.82 -3.79
C THR A 27 20.15 5.87 -4.89
N VAL A 28 18.88 5.63 -4.56
CA VAL A 28 17.76 5.64 -5.52
C VAL A 28 16.79 6.77 -5.15
N ALA A 29 17.10 7.97 -5.66
CA ALA A 29 16.18 9.09 -5.87
C ALA A 29 15.59 9.81 -4.64
N GLU A 30 16.32 10.79 -4.10
CA GLU A 30 15.77 11.82 -3.19
C GLU A 30 14.66 12.68 -3.82
N GLU A 31 14.52 12.69 -5.16
CA GLU A 31 13.57 13.58 -5.86
C GLU A 31 12.18 12.98 -6.08
N LYS A 32 11.93 11.69 -5.80
CA LYS A 32 10.67 10.99 -6.17
C LYS A 32 10.14 10.03 -5.11
N LEU A 33 10.03 10.49 -3.86
CA LEU A 33 9.40 9.71 -2.79
C LEU A 33 7.86 9.85 -2.80
N TRP A 34 7.18 8.70 -2.74
CA TRP A 34 5.73 8.60 -2.61
C TRP A 34 5.38 7.74 -1.40
N VAL A 35 4.53 8.26 -0.52
CA VAL A 35 3.91 7.47 0.57
C VAL A 35 2.65 6.83 0.02
N THR A 36 2.47 5.53 0.26
CA THR A 36 1.29 4.81 -0.21
C THR A 36 0.52 4.20 0.95
N TYR A 37 -0.77 4.54 1.06
CA TYR A 37 -1.72 3.92 1.97
C TYR A 37 -2.57 2.92 1.20
N ILE A 38 -2.90 1.81 1.82
CA ILE A 38 -3.73 0.75 1.23
C ILE A 38 -4.83 0.36 2.21
N ASP A 39 -5.96 -0.08 1.67
CA ASP A 39 -7.06 -0.65 2.45
C ASP A 39 -7.82 -1.65 1.60
N GLY A 40 -8.26 -2.75 2.19
CA GLY A 40 -8.95 -3.83 1.51
C GLY A 40 -10.10 -4.38 2.33
N SER A 41 -11.30 -4.38 1.74
CA SER A 41 -12.51 -4.80 2.44
C SER A 41 -13.29 -5.85 1.66
N SER A 42 -13.87 -6.81 2.36
CA SER A 42 -14.75 -7.83 1.78
C SER A 42 -15.91 -8.15 2.72
N THR A 43 -17.07 -7.63 2.37
CA THR A 43 -18.35 -7.94 3.03
C THR A 43 -19.10 -9.04 2.28
N THR A 44 -20.27 -9.40 2.80
CA THR A 44 -21.20 -10.32 2.12
C THR A 44 -21.77 -9.73 0.83
N ALA A 45 -21.88 -8.39 0.75
CA ALA A 45 -22.47 -7.69 -0.39
C ALA A 45 -21.41 -7.19 -1.40
N GLU A 46 -20.28 -6.70 -0.91
CA GLU A 46 -19.27 -6.04 -1.74
C GLU A 46 -17.85 -6.29 -1.26
N ARG A 47 -16.91 -6.21 -2.22
CA ARG A 47 -15.49 -6.44 -2.06
C ARG A 47 -14.72 -5.37 -2.80
N GLY A 48 -13.72 -4.80 -2.16
CA GLY A 48 -12.96 -3.71 -2.72
C GLY A 48 -11.53 -3.67 -2.20
N ALA A 49 -10.69 -3.03 -2.99
CA ALA A 49 -9.34 -2.64 -2.60
C ALA A 49 -9.19 -1.16 -2.94
N SER A 50 -8.44 -0.43 -2.13
CA SER A 50 -8.15 0.97 -2.36
C SER A 50 -6.68 1.28 -2.09
N ILE A 51 -6.17 2.28 -2.80
CA ILE A 51 -4.81 2.78 -2.65
C ILE A 51 -4.85 4.31 -2.66
N MET A 52 -4.02 4.94 -1.85
CA MET A 52 -3.84 6.38 -1.82
C MET A 52 -2.35 6.69 -1.87
N LEU A 53 -1.93 7.41 -2.91
CA LEU A 53 -0.55 7.81 -3.13
C LEU A 53 -0.41 9.29 -2.77
N VAL A 54 0.57 9.63 -1.96
CA VAL A 54 0.87 11.00 -1.53
C VAL A 54 2.33 11.30 -1.87
N ASN A 55 2.57 12.31 -2.70
CA ASN A 55 3.95 12.75 -2.98
C ASN A 55 4.49 13.65 -1.85
N LEU A 56 5.77 14.00 -1.93
CA LEU A 56 6.41 14.92 -0.98
C LEU A 56 5.76 16.31 -0.92
N GLU A 57 5.07 16.74 -1.98
CA GLU A 57 4.34 18.01 -2.04
C GLU A 57 2.93 17.91 -1.42
N GLY A 58 2.53 16.74 -0.93
CA GLY A 58 1.21 16.48 -0.37
C GLY A 58 0.11 16.26 -1.43
N GLN A 59 0.44 16.23 -2.72
CA GLN A 59 -0.51 15.88 -3.78
C GLN A 59 -0.93 14.43 -3.62
N THR A 60 -2.24 14.21 -3.63
CA THR A 60 -2.84 12.91 -3.34
C THR A 60 -3.56 12.35 -4.55
N THR A 61 -3.30 11.08 -4.89
CA THR A 61 -4.07 10.30 -5.87
C THR A 61 -4.68 9.09 -5.18
N ALA A 62 -6.01 9.07 -5.07
CA ALA A 62 -6.75 7.94 -4.52
C ALA A 62 -7.38 7.11 -5.64
N LEU A 63 -7.30 5.78 -5.52
CA LEU A 63 -7.88 4.82 -6.45
C LEU A 63 -8.61 3.73 -5.67
N SER A 64 -9.77 3.34 -6.16
CA SER A 64 -10.58 2.25 -5.60
C SER A 64 -10.95 1.26 -6.69
N PHE A 65 -10.94 -0.02 -6.32
CA PHE A 65 -11.12 -1.14 -7.23
C PHE A 65 -12.15 -2.09 -6.65
N LYS A 66 -13.14 -2.46 -7.47
CA LYS A 66 -14.08 -3.52 -7.11
C LYS A 66 -13.46 -4.88 -7.40
N LEU A 67 -13.44 -5.76 -6.41
CA LEU A 67 -12.95 -7.13 -6.59
C LEU A 67 -14.11 -8.02 -7.08
N SER A 68 -13.95 -8.62 -8.26
CA SER A 68 -14.97 -9.43 -8.93
C SER A 68 -14.98 -10.91 -8.52
N PHE A 69 -14.11 -11.31 -7.59
CA PHE A 69 -13.99 -12.68 -7.11
C PHE A 69 -14.32 -12.78 -5.62
N PRO A 70 -14.79 -13.95 -5.14
CA PRO A 70 -14.97 -14.18 -3.72
C PRO A 70 -13.65 -14.06 -2.97
N CYS A 71 -13.59 -13.19 -1.97
CA CYS A 71 -12.43 -13.04 -1.11
C CYS A 71 -12.84 -12.83 0.35
N THR A 72 -11.87 -12.93 1.26
CA THR A 72 -11.96 -12.48 2.65
C THR A 72 -11.33 -11.08 2.77
N ASN A 73 -11.51 -10.40 3.91
CA ASN A 73 -10.87 -9.09 4.14
C ASN A 73 -9.35 -9.17 3.92
N ASN A 74 -8.69 -10.18 4.47
CA ASN A 74 -7.25 -10.37 4.33
C ASN A 74 -6.83 -10.47 2.87
N VAL A 75 -7.60 -11.19 2.04
CA VAL A 75 -7.31 -11.31 0.62
C VAL A 75 -7.55 -9.99 -0.11
N ALA A 76 -8.53 -9.18 0.32
CA ALA A 76 -8.75 -7.84 -0.21
C ALA A 76 -7.59 -6.89 0.14
N GLU A 77 -7.08 -6.94 1.37
CA GLU A 77 -5.90 -6.18 1.83
C GLU A 77 -4.65 -6.54 1.02
N TYR A 78 -4.36 -7.84 0.88
CA TYR A 78 -3.23 -8.29 0.06
C TYR A 78 -3.37 -7.87 -1.41
N LYS A 79 -4.60 -7.78 -1.92
CA LYS A 79 -4.84 -7.27 -3.27
C LYS A 79 -4.57 -5.77 -3.35
N ALA A 80 -4.99 -4.98 -2.37
CA ALA A 80 -4.64 -3.57 -2.28
C ALA A 80 -3.11 -3.36 -2.30
N LEU A 81 -2.36 -4.18 -1.56
CA LEU A 81 -0.88 -4.16 -1.56
C LEU A 81 -0.27 -4.48 -2.93
N ILE A 82 -0.70 -5.55 -3.59
CA ILE A 82 -0.16 -5.93 -4.92
C ILE A 82 -0.45 -4.83 -5.96
N MET A 83 -1.66 -4.26 -5.89
CA MET A 83 -2.08 -3.19 -6.79
C MET A 83 -1.31 -1.89 -6.54
N SER A 84 -1.00 -1.57 -5.27
CA SER A 84 -0.21 -0.39 -4.92
C SER A 84 1.21 -0.47 -5.50
N ILE A 85 1.88 -1.62 -5.37
CA ILE A 85 3.22 -1.86 -5.94
C ILE A 85 3.18 -1.74 -7.48
N SER A 86 2.15 -2.32 -8.10
CA SER A 86 1.99 -2.25 -9.55
C SER A 86 1.79 -0.80 -10.02
N LYS A 87 0.98 -0.02 -9.29
CA LYS A 87 0.74 1.39 -9.59
C LYS A 87 1.97 2.26 -9.36
N ALA A 88 2.71 2.03 -8.27
CA ALA A 88 3.95 2.74 -7.99
C ALA A 88 4.97 2.56 -9.13
N ARG A 89 5.08 1.34 -9.68
CA ARG A 89 5.93 1.07 -10.85
C ARG A 89 5.47 1.75 -12.14
N GLU A 90 4.16 1.88 -12.35
CA GLU A 90 3.63 2.63 -13.50
C GLU A 90 4.00 4.12 -13.41
N ILE A 91 3.88 4.70 -12.21
CA ILE A 91 4.21 6.12 -11.96
C ILE A 91 5.71 6.35 -12.16
N SER A 92 6.56 5.43 -11.70
CA SER A 92 8.01 5.54 -11.90
C SER A 92 8.46 5.40 -13.36
N THR A 93 7.61 4.90 -14.26
CA THR A 93 7.94 4.66 -15.69
C THR A 93 7.32 5.71 -16.63
N LYS A 94 6.34 6.49 -16.16
CA LYS A 94 5.60 7.47 -16.98
C LYS A 94 6.22 8.86 -17.02
N GLU A 95 7.35 9.08 -16.36
CA GLU A 95 8.13 10.32 -16.40
C GLU A 95 9.42 10.17 -17.20
#